data_AF-A0A7C0XQP2-F1
#
_entry.id   AF-A0A7C0XQP2-F1
#
_cell.length_a   1.000
_cell.length_b   1.000
_cell.length_c   1.000
_cell.angle_alpha   90.00
_cell.angle_beta   90.00
_cell.angle_gamma   90.00
#
_symmetry.space_group_name_H-M   'P 1'
#
loop_
_entity.id
_entity.type
_entity.pdbx_description
1 polymer ?
#
loop_
_entity_poly.entity_id
_entity_poly.type
_entity_poly.pdbx_seq_one_letter_code
_entity_poly.pdbx_strand_id
1 'polypeptide(L)'
;MSLKESPESEKRIGIWYYGTKTEGIGGFIKTRPSDFVVREVTAREERDEREKRDEREKKDEREKRDEREKREEGKYLILELTKENWDTYGVVREISRRLRVSKNRIGFAGTKDKFAVTTQRISIWGEGIGEREVERVKIKGVSLRKLGRSKKAVHLGDLRGNEFEILVRGVEGGGGEGGGEGEGGGESEVKRKIEATTAEIEAAGGVPNFFGVQRFGLNRPLTHLIGKRLTRGEIKEAVLCYISDIFPDETEDAKQARRLCRLEEKGGEGRLEGLKAGLKKMPAFLRHEKAMLNELVRGGKESLNEADFRSAFSVFPKNLQKLFVHAYQAYLFNLVLSRRKRQGLPFNEALVGDFVCFRSELERAERVTEEKVEAVNRLVKRGRAFVTAPLFGYETEFAGGEAGEIERAVLEEEGCELSDFFIHKFPEMSSKGTRRAVLVPVKVRLCSDGISEDELNPGRKKVRLNFFLPKGSYATVVLREYLKS
;
A
#
# COMPACT_ATOMS: atom_id res chain seq x y z
N MET A 1 17.45 10.39 -24.31
CA MET A 1 17.34 11.23 -23.10
C MET A 1 17.50 10.33 -21.88
N SER A 2 18.35 10.69 -20.92
CA SER A 2 18.62 9.88 -19.72
C SER A 2 17.37 9.70 -18.85
N LEU A 3 17.18 8.50 -18.29
CA LEU A 3 16.14 8.20 -17.29
C LEU A 3 16.60 8.72 -15.93
N LYS A 4 15.69 9.23 -15.11
CA LYS A 4 16.01 9.63 -13.73
C LYS A 4 15.96 8.41 -12.82
N GLU A 5 17.10 8.06 -12.24
CA GLU A 5 17.23 6.87 -11.39
C GLU A 5 16.69 7.09 -9.97
N SER A 6 16.22 6.00 -9.38
CA SER A 6 15.76 5.93 -7.99
C SER A 6 16.93 5.73 -7.02
N PRO A 7 16.78 6.13 -5.74
CA PRO A 7 17.78 5.83 -4.71
C PRO A 7 17.92 4.31 -4.50
N GLU A 8 19.05 3.89 -3.94
CA GLU A 8 19.37 2.48 -3.72
C GLU A 8 18.34 1.75 -2.84
N SER A 9 17.74 2.47 -1.89
CA SER A 9 16.65 1.96 -1.05
C SER A 9 15.42 1.53 -1.86
N GLU A 10 15.06 2.27 -2.90
CA GLU A 10 13.96 1.94 -3.82
C GLU A 10 14.37 0.89 -4.86
N LYS A 11 15.63 0.93 -5.33
CA LYS A 11 16.16 -0.09 -6.26
C LYS A 11 16.09 -1.50 -5.66
N ARG A 12 16.36 -1.64 -4.36
CA ARG A 12 16.23 -2.90 -3.61
C ARG A 12 14.83 -3.49 -3.62
N ILE A 13 13.79 -2.68 -3.80
CA ILE A 13 12.40 -3.15 -3.92
C ILE A 13 11.89 -3.15 -5.37
N GLY A 14 12.82 -3.12 -6.33
CA GLY A 14 12.55 -3.28 -7.76
C GLY A 14 12.11 -2.00 -8.48
N ILE A 15 12.22 -0.84 -7.84
CA ILE A 15 11.86 0.46 -8.44
C ILE A 15 13.15 1.16 -8.87
N TRP A 16 13.46 1.13 -10.17
CA TRP A 16 14.74 1.64 -10.69
C TRP A 16 14.71 3.09 -11.14
N TYR A 17 13.53 3.58 -11.54
CA TYR A 17 13.40 4.90 -12.16
C TYR A 17 12.21 5.67 -11.61
N TYR A 18 12.29 7.00 -11.71
CA TYR A 18 11.15 7.89 -11.58
C TYR A 18 10.29 7.87 -12.85
N GLY A 19 8.99 8.10 -12.70
CA GLY A 19 8.09 8.35 -13.82
C GLY A 19 8.39 9.68 -14.50
N THR A 20 8.83 10.66 -13.70
CA THR A 20 9.11 12.06 -14.07
C THR A 20 10.60 12.42 -14.01
N LYS A 21 11.00 13.43 -14.78
CA LYS A 21 12.38 13.95 -14.88
C LYS A 21 12.58 15.22 -14.06
N THR A 22 11.53 16.04 -13.89
CA THR A 22 11.57 17.27 -13.09
C THR A 22 12.25 17.05 -11.72
N GLU A 23 13.03 18.03 -11.25
CA GLU A 23 13.63 17.96 -9.92
C GLU A 23 12.58 17.95 -8.80
N GLY A 24 12.87 17.20 -7.73
CA GLY A 24 11.96 17.10 -6.60
C GLY A 24 11.87 18.40 -5.81
N ILE A 25 10.78 18.57 -5.08
CA ILE A 25 10.64 19.66 -4.09
C ILE A 25 11.31 19.30 -2.75
N GLY A 26 11.76 18.05 -2.58
CA GLY A 26 12.28 17.58 -1.30
C GLY A 26 11.19 17.50 -0.23
N GLY A 27 11.59 17.69 1.03
CA GLY A 27 10.68 17.63 2.18
C GLY A 27 10.31 16.21 2.59
N PHE A 28 9.44 16.11 3.60
CA PHE A 28 9.05 14.85 4.21
C PHE A 28 7.55 14.84 4.54
N ILE A 29 7.01 13.63 4.61
CA ILE A 29 5.60 13.38 4.93
C ILE A 29 5.47 12.70 6.29
N LYS A 30 4.25 12.69 6.85
CA LYS A 30 3.93 11.98 8.10
C LYS A 30 4.78 12.46 9.29
N THR A 31 4.98 13.76 9.43
CA THR A 31 5.53 14.37 10.67
C THR A 31 4.51 14.33 11.80
N ARG A 32 3.26 14.69 11.49
CA ARG A 32 2.10 14.52 12.36
C ARG A 32 1.05 13.63 11.69
N PRO A 33 0.18 12.93 12.44
CA PRO A 33 -0.94 12.20 11.85
C PRO A 33 -1.84 13.09 10.98
N SER A 34 -2.04 14.35 11.38
CA SER A 34 -2.83 15.35 10.64
C SER A 34 -2.23 15.77 9.29
N ASP A 35 -0.94 15.51 9.07
CA ASP A 35 -0.27 15.84 7.79
C ASP A 35 -0.61 14.81 6.70
N PHE A 36 -1.26 13.71 7.06
CA PHE A 36 -1.62 12.62 6.15
C PHE A 36 -3.10 12.29 6.34
N VAL A 37 -3.97 12.98 5.58
CA VAL A 37 -5.42 12.81 5.66
C VAL A 37 -5.89 11.88 4.55
N VAL A 38 -6.68 10.87 4.91
CA VAL A 38 -7.22 9.88 3.96
C VAL A 38 -8.73 9.75 4.14
N ARG A 39 -9.49 9.96 3.08
CA ARG A 39 -10.95 9.78 3.09
C ARG A 39 -11.34 8.68 2.10
N GLU A 40 -12.01 7.65 2.60
CA GLU A 40 -12.51 6.57 1.75
C GLU A 40 -13.63 7.05 0.84
N VAL A 41 -13.54 6.73 -0.44
CA VAL A 41 -14.62 6.94 -1.41
C VAL A 41 -15.27 5.59 -1.69
N THR A 42 -16.56 5.49 -1.40
CA THR A 42 -17.30 4.25 -1.52
C THR A 42 -17.78 4.01 -2.96
N ALA A 43 -17.98 2.75 -3.33
CA ALA A 43 -18.41 2.40 -4.70
C ALA A 43 -19.78 2.99 -5.09
N ARG A 44 -20.58 3.45 -4.12
CA ARG A 44 -21.90 4.06 -4.34
C ARG A 44 -21.86 5.56 -4.65
N GLU A 45 -20.73 6.24 -4.42
CA GLU A 45 -20.64 7.72 -4.46
C GLU A 45 -20.37 8.32 -5.85
N GLU A 46 -20.22 7.53 -6.93
CA GLU A 46 -20.16 8.09 -8.31
C GLU A 46 -21.54 8.30 -8.95
N ARG A 47 -22.62 7.72 -8.42
CA ARG A 47 -23.93 8.32 -8.67
C ARG A 47 -24.10 9.43 -7.65
N ASP A 48 -23.93 10.65 -8.10
CA ASP A 48 -24.45 11.83 -7.45
C ASP A 48 -23.73 12.30 -6.15
N GLU A 49 -22.79 13.23 -6.30
CA GLU A 49 -22.62 14.32 -5.32
C GLU A 49 -22.65 15.71 -5.97
N ARG A 50 -22.19 15.87 -7.23
CA ARG A 50 -22.51 17.07 -8.02
C ARG A 50 -23.96 17.09 -8.49
N GLU A 51 -24.45 16.00 -9.09
CA GLU A 51 -25.87 15.89 -9.49
C GLU A 51 -26.81 15.83 -8.28
N LYS A 52 -26.43 15.17 -7.18
CA LYS A 52 -27.28 15.07 -5.97
C LYS A 52 -27.37 16.38 -5.20
N ARG A 53 -26.40 17.28 -5.28
CA ARG A 53 -26.49 18.56 -4.57
C ARG A 53 -27.52 19.46 -5.27
N ASP A 54 -27.47 19.50 -6.59
CA ASP A 54 -28.42 20.25 -7.43
C ASP A 54 -29.82 19.58 -7.46
N GLU A 55 -29.90 18.25 -7.40
CA GLU A 55 -31.18 17.53 -7.26
C GLU A 55 -31.76 17.61 -5.85
N ARG A 56 -30.96 17.59 -4.78
CA ARG A 56 -31.47 17.72 -3.39
C ARG A 56 -32.10 19.08 -3.13
N GLU A 57 -31.66 20.11 -3.84
CA GLU A 57 -32.31 21.43 -3.79
C GLU A 57 -33.62 21.46 -4.60
N LYS A 58 -33.76 20.60 -5.62
CA LYS A 58 -34.96 20.48 -6.48
C LYS A 58 -35.97 19.40 -6.07
N LYS A 59 -35.66 18.52 -5.11
CA LYS A 59 -36.57 17.48 -4.62
C LYS A 59 -37.57 18.02 -3.60
N ASP A 60 -38.84 17.67 -3.77
CA ASP A 60 -39.92 18.00 -2.83
C ASP A 60 -39.76 17.24 -1.50
N GLU A 61 -40.38 17.76 -0.43
CA GLU A 61 -40.24 17.24 0.93
C GLU A 61 -40.61 15.76 1.07
N ARG A 62 -41.56 15.28 0.25
CA ARG A 62 -42.00 13.88 0.22
C ARG A 62 -40.87 12.95 -0.25
N GLU A 63 -40.16 13.32 -1.31
CA GLU A 63 -39.05 12.50 -1.83
C GLU A 63 -37.83 12.51 -0.89
N LYS A 64 -37.57 13.66 -0.24
CA LYS A 64 -36.57 13.77 0.82
C LYS A 64 -36.90 12.89 2.02
N ARG A 65 -38.18 12.78 2.38
CA ARG A 65 -38.67 11.89 3.44
C ARG A 65 -38.52 10.42 3.06
N ASP A 66 -38.94 10.03 1.86
CA ASP A 66 -38.82 8.65 1.38
C ASP A 66 -37.36 8.19 1.28
N GLU A 67 -36.43 9.08 0.87
CA GLU A 67 -35.00 8.78 0.89
C GLU A 67 -34.43 8.63 2.31
N ARG A 68 -34.90 9.44 3.27
CA ARG A 68 -34.50 9.32 4.68
C ARG A 68 -35.03 8.03 5.30
N GLU A 69 -36.28 7.67 5.02
CA GLU A 69 -36.89 6.42 5.51
C GLU A 69 -36.14 5.19 4.94
N LYS A 70 -35.81 5.19 3.64
CA LYS A 70 -34.97 4.13 3.02
C LYS A 70 -33.57 4.03 3.63
N ARG A 71 -32.99 5.15 4.09
CA ARG A 71 -31.68 5.17 4.76
C ARG A 71 -31.75 4.67 6.20
N GLU A 72 -32.91 4.47 6.79
CA GLU A 72 -33.07 3.92 8.14
C GLU A 72 -33.45 2.43 8.15
N GLU A 73 -33.65 1.83 6.98
CA GLU A 73 -33.95 0.40 6.85
C GLU A 73 -32.71 -0.50 6.94
N GLY A 74 -32.84 -1.60 7.69
CA GLY A 74 -31.91 -2.72 7.66
C GLY A 74 -31.22 -3.01 9.00
N LYS A 75 -30.60 -4.19 9.06
CA LYS A 75 -30.03 -4.76 10.29
C LYS A 75 -28.61 -4.27 10.62
N TYR A 76 -27.97 -3.55 9.70
CA TYR A 76 -26.62 -3.01 9.89
C TYR A 76 -26.68 -1.51 10.11
N LEU A 77 -26.14 -1.02 11.23
CA LEU A 77 -25.89 0.40 11.44
C LEU A 77 -24.65 0.80 10.65
N ILE A 78 -24.79 1.80 9.76
CA ILE A 78 -23.71 2.33 8.96
C ILE A 78 -23.19 3.60 9.61
N LEU A 79 -21.88 3.61 9.88
CA LEU A 79 -21.19 4.72 10.52
C LEU A 79 -20.04 5.20 9.64
N GLU A 80 -19.76 6.50 9.72
CA GLU A 80 -18.49 7.07 9.35
C GLU A 80 -17.58 7.04 10.58
N LEU A 81 -16.46 6.32 10.44
CA LEU A 81 -15.40 6.23 11.43
C LEU A 81 -14.26 7.15 11.01
N THR A 82 -13.98 8.18 11.81
CA THR A 82 -12.73 8.95 11.70
C THR A 82 -11.80 8.57 12.83
N LYS A 83 -10.55 8.25 12.51
CA LYS A 83 -9.52 7.85 13.48
C LYS A 83 -8.21 8.60 13.23
N GLU A 84 -7.52 8.96 14.30
CA GLU A 84 -6.20 9.61 14.28
C GLU A 84 -5.18 8.75 15.04
N ASN A 85 -4.07 8.39 14.38
CA ASN A 85 -3.00 7.57 14.97
C ASN A 85 -3.45 6.17 15.47
N TRP A 86 -4.47 5.59 14.84
CA TRP A 86 -5.02 4.28 15.19
C TRP A 86 -4.93 3.30 14.01
N ASP A 87 -4.54 2.06 14.30
CA ASP A 87 -4.74 0.95 13.37
C ASP A 87 -6.24 0.56 13.30
N THR A 88 -6.72 0.17 12.12
CA THR A 88 -8.14 -0.20 11.90
C THR A 88 -8.58 -1.37 12.81
N TYR A 89 -7.77 -2.42 12.96
CA TYR A 89 -8.12 -3.53 13.85
C TYR A 89 -8.06 -3.12 15.33
N GLY A 90 -7.13 -2.23 15.68
CA GLY A 90 -7.03 -1.62 17.01
C GLY A 90 -8.33 -0.91 17.40
N VAL A 91 -8.83 0.00 16.55
CA VAL A 91 -10.07 0.73 16.84
C VAL A 91 -11.31 -0.16 16.80
N VAL A 92 -11.40 -1.12 15.87
CA VAL A 92 -12.51 -2.08 15.80
C VAL A 92 -12.60 -2.91 17.09
N ARG A 93 -11.46 -3.36 17.63
CA ARG A 93 -11.42 -4.08 18.91
C ARG A 93 -11.98 -3.24 20.05
N GLU A 94 -11.63 -1.96 20.07
CA GLU A 94 -12.01 -1.06 21.15
C GLU A 94 -13.48 -0.62 21.08
N ILE A 95 -14.02 -0.46 19.87
CA ILE A 95 -15.46 -0.29 19.62
C ILE A 95 -16.23 -1.54 20.05
N SER A 96 -15.78 -2.72 19.60
CA SER A 96 -16.37 -4.02 19.95
C SER A 96 -16.48 -4.22 21.46
N ARG A 97 -15.41 -3.89 22.20
CA ARG A 97 -15.38 -3.97 23.68
C ARG A 97 -16.38 -3.03 24.35
N ARG A 98 -16.47 -1.77 23.89
CA ARG A 98 -17.40 -0.78 24.46
C ARG A 98 -18.87 -1.08 24.15
N LEU A 99 -19.15 -1.55 22.93
CA LEU A 99 -20.51 -1.91 22.50
C LEU A 99 -20.91 -3.33 22.92
N ARG A 100 -20.00 -4.12 23.50
CA ARG A 100 -20.22 -5.53 23.88
C ARG A 100 -20.71 -6.39 22.71
N VAL A 101 -20.20 -6.12 21.51
CA VAL A 101 -20.48 -6.92 20.29
C VAL A 101 -19.22 -7.64 19.84
N SER A 102 -19.36 -8.78 19.17
CA SER A 102 -18.20 -9.46 18.58
C SER A 102 -17.54 -8.60 17.49
N LYS A 103 -16.21 -8.61 17.42
CA LYS A 103 -15.42 -7.95 16.36
C LYS A 103 -15.86 -8.35 14.94
N ASN A 104 -16.34 -9.58 14.76
CA ASN A 104 -16.81 -10.10 13.47
C ASN A 104 -18.13 -9.45 13.02
N ARG A 105 -18.83 -8.74 13.92
CA ARG A 105 -20.04 -7.98 13.59
C ARG A 105 -19.73 -6.56 13.08
N ILE A 106 -18.46 -6.16 13.09
CA ILE A 106 -18.00 -4.86 12.62
C ILE A 106 -17.29 -5.05 11.28
N GLY A 107 -17.97 -4.69 10.19
CA GLY A 107 -17.46 -4.76 8.83
C GLY A 107 -16.85 -3.43 8.36
N PHE A 108 -15.81 -3.49 7.54
CA PHE A 108 -15.14 -2.33 6.93
C PHE A 108 -14.56 -2.70 5.56
N ALA A 109 -14.40 -1.70 4.67
CA ALA A 109 -14.01 -1.94 3.28
C ALA A 109 -12.50 -2.14 3.07
N GLY A 110 -11.69 -1.61 3.96
CA GLY A 110 -10.25 -1.83 3.98
C GLY A 110 -9.60 -1.22 5.22
N THR A 111 -8.36 -1.63 5.48
CA THR A 111 -7.53 -0.98 6.50
C THR A 111 -6.97 0.33 5.97
N LYS A 112 -6.79 1.32 6.84
CA LYS A 112 -6.15 2.60 6.52
C LYS A 112 -4.90 2.80 7.36
N ASP A 113 -4.00 3.66 6.92
CA ASP A 113 -2.76 4.00 7.63
C ASP A 113 -3.01 4.29 9.12
N LYS A 114 -2.14 3.75 9.99
CA LYS A 114 -2.18 4.04 11.42
C LYS A 114 -1.82 5.50 11.67
N PHE A 115 -0.65 5.93 11.20
CA PHE A 115 -0.12 7.28 11.41
C PHE A 115 -0.68 8.24 10.35
N ALA A 116 -1.97 8.55 10.50
CA ALA A 116 -2.77 9.37 9.61
C ALA A 116 -4.07 9.78 10.34
N VAL A 117 -4.76 10.80 9.80
CA VAL A 117 -6.19 11.04 10.07
C VAL A 117 -6.97 10.35 8.94
N THR A 118 -7.75 9.33 9.27
CA THR A 118 -8.43 8.53 8.26
C THR A 118 -9.92 8.45 8.53
N THR A 119 -10.73 8.70 7.49
CA THR A 119 -12.18 8.56 7.51
C THR A 119 -12.61 7.40 6.62
N GLN A 120 -13.36 6.46 7.16
CA GLN A 120 -13.82 5.26 6.44
C GLN A 120 -15.23 4.85 6.88
N ARG A 121 -15.94 4.11 6.02
CA ARG A 121 -17.25 3.57 6.37
C ARG A 121 -17.10 2.25 7.11
N ILE A 122 -17.87 2.07 8.17
CA ILE A 122 -18.02 0.80 8.87
C ILE A 122 -19.49 0.40 8.96
N SER A 123 -19.74 -0.88 9.12
CA SER A 123 -21.06 -1.43 9.45
C SER A 123 -20.99 -2.17 10.78
N ILE A 124 -22.00 -2.03 11.62
CA ILE A 124 -22.13 -2.78 12.86
C ILE A 124 -23.45 -3.53 12.84
N TRP A 125 -23.38 -4.85 13.01
CA TRP A 125 -24.57 -5.67 13.25
C TRP A 125 -24.82 -5.84 14.74
N GLY A 126 -26.05 -5.57 15.18
CA GLY A 126 -26.47 -5.83 16.56
C GLY A 126 -27.87 -5.36 16.84
N GLU A 127 -28.66 -6.20 17.50
CA GLU A 127 -29.94 -5.79 18.08
C GLU A 127 -29.69 -4.74 19.16
N GLY A 128 -30.51 -3.68 19.17
CA GLY A 128 -30.36 -2.57 20.11
C GLY A 128 -29.15 -1.65 19.87
N ILE A 129 -28.32 -1.89 18.85
CA ILE A 129 -27.23 -0.98 18.49
C ILE A 129 -27.78 0.12 17.57
N GLY A 130 -28.05 1.28 18.14
CA GLY A 130 -28.48 2.49 17.46
C GLY A 130 -27.50 3.65 17.66
N GLU A 131 -27.98 4.85 17.35
CA GLU A 131 -27.20 6.09 17.44
C GLU A 131 -26.75 6.39 18.87
N ARG A 132 -27.67 6.22 19.84
CA ARG A 132 -27.43 6.49 21.26
C ARG A 132 -26.33 5.61 21.85
N GLU A 133 -26.25 4.35 21.45
CA GLU A 133 -25.22 3.41 21.91
C GLU A 133 -23.84 3.81 21.34
N VAL A 134 -23.81 4.23 20.07
CA VAL A 134 -22.59 4.69 19.40
C VAL A 134 -22.09 6.01 19.98
N GLU A 135 -22.97 6.95 20.30
CA GLU A 135 -22.60 8.23 20.91
C GLU A 135 -21.92 8.07 22.28
N ARG A 136 -22.23 7.00 23.02
CA ARG A 136 -21.59 6.64 24.30
C ARG A 136 -20.18 6.07 24.12
N VAL A 137 -19.80 5.65 22.91
CA VAL A 137 -18.45 5.14 22.62
C VAL A 137 -17.47 6.32 22.55
N LYS A 138 -16.85 6.65 23.69
CA LYS A 138 -15.79 7.66 23.78
C LYS A 138 -14.41 7.01 23.73
N ILE A 139 -13.66 7.29 22.66
CA ILE A 139 -12.29 6.84 22.43
C ILE A 139 -11.47 8.04 21.96
N LYS A 140 -10.32 8.31 22.59
CA LYS A 140 -9.44 9.44 22.22
C LYS A 140 -8.95 9.27 20.77
N GLY A 141 -9.08 10.34 19.98
CA GLY A 141 -8.67 10.36 18.57
C GLY A 141 -9.59 9.56 17.65
N VAL A 142 -10.82 9.26 18.06
CA VAL A 142 -11.81 8.53 17.26
C VAL A 142 -13.16 9.23 17.34
N SER A 143 -13.79 9.42 16.18
CA SER A 143 -15.19 9.87 16.09
C SER A 143 -16.00 8.87 15.27
N LEU A 144 -17.26 8.70 15.68
CA LEU A 144 -18.25 7.86 15.03
C LEU A 144 -19.46 8.74 14.71
N ARG A 145 -19.82 8.85 13.43
CA ARG A 145 -21.01 9.57 12.98
C ARG A 145 -21.97 8.61 12.29
N LYS A 146 -23.24 8.60 12.68
CA LYS A 146 -24.26 7.80 12.00
C LYS A 146 -24.48 8.31 10.59
N LEU A 147 -24.50 7.39 9.62
CA LEU A 147 -24.87 7.67 8.22
C LEU A 147 -26.26 7.11 7.88
N GLY A 148 -26.71 6.10 8.61
CA GLY A 148 -27.99 5.42 8.39
C GLY A 148 -27.89 3.93 8.69
N ARG A 149 -28.73 3.13 8.06
CA ARG A 149 -28.78 1.67 8.11
C ARG A 149 -28.70 1.05 6.72
N SER A 150 -28.36 -0.23 6.68
CA SER A 150 -28.36 -1.01 5.46
C SER A 150 -28.77 -2.46 5.68
N LYS A 151 -29.29 -3.07 4.61
CA LYS A 151 -29.57 -4.51 4.54
C LYS A 151 -28.28 -5.34 4.38
N LYS A 152 -27.19 -4.74 3.89
CA LYS A 152 -25.89 -5.38 3.65
C LYS A 152 -24.83 -4.82 4.60
N ALA A 153 -23.89 -5.67 5.02
CA ALA A 153 -22.69 -5.24 5.71
C ALA A 153 -21.73 -4.55 4.73
N VAL A 154 -20.77 -3.81 5.28
CA VAL A 154 -19.59 -3.35 4.54
C VAL A 154 -18.56 -4.48 4.59
N HIS A 155 -18.14 -4.96 3.42
CA HIS A 155 -17.17 -6.03 3.23
C HIS A 155 -15.85 -5.49 2.65
N LEU A 156 -14.77 -6.24 2.85
CA LEU A 156 -13.48 -5.93 2.24
C LEU A 156 -13.63 -5.76 0.72
N GLY A 157 -13.12 -4.64 0.19
CA GLY A 157 -13.22 -4.31 -1.23
C GLY A 157 -14.40 -3.42 -1.61
N ASP A 158 -15.32 -3.12 -0.69
CA ASP A 158 -16.50 -2.23 -0.87
C ASP A 158 -16.15 -0.73 -0.93
N LEU A 159 -15.02 -0.40 -1.55
CA LEU A 159 -14.57 0.96 -1.80
C LEU A 159 -14.13 1.10 -3.25
N ARG A 160 -14.27 2.32 -3.78
CA ARG A 160 -13.68 2.70 -5.05
C ARG A 160 -12.20 3.02 -4.89
N GLY A 161 -11.87 3.73 -3.83
CA GLY A 161 -10.54 4.27 -3.61
C GLY A 161 -10.50 5.20 -2.41
N ASN A 162 -9.50 6.08 -2.39
CA ASN A 162 -9.33 7.05 -1.31
C ASN A 162 -8.94 8.41 -1.89
N GLU A 163 -9.49 9.46 -1.31
CA GLU A 163 -8.99 10.83 -1.45
C GLU A 163 -7.90 11.07 -0.41
N PHE A 164 -6.83 11.70 -0.86
CA PHE A 164 -5.68 12.06 -0.05
C PHE A 164 -5.55 13.57 -0.01
N GLU A 165 -5.35 14.10 1.20
CA GLU A 165 -4.84 15.45 1.42
C GLU A 165 -3.56 15.30 2.24
N ILE A 166 -2.44 15.63 1.60
CA ILE A 166 -1.10 15.37 2.11
C ILE A 166 -0.39 16.70 2.30
N LEU A 167 0.13 16.92 3.49
CA LEU A 167 1.01 18.03 3.81
C LEU A 167 2.46 17.53 3.82
N VAL A 168 3.23 18.01 2.85
CA VAL A 168 4.68 17.85 2.78
C VAL A 168 5.31 18.98 3.59
N ARG A 169 6.24 18.64 4.47
CA ARG A 169 6.94 19.58 5.37
C ARG A 169 8.42 19.65 5.04
N GLY A 170 9.10 20.70 5.52
CA GLY A 170 10.54 20.86 5.33
C GLY A 170 10.98 21.07 3.88
N VAL A 171 10.12 21.64 3.04
CA VAL A 171 10.43 21.94 1.63
C VAL A 171 11.37 23.14 1.58
N GLU A 172 12.45 23.02 0.81
CA GLU A 172 13.41 24.11 0.66
C GLU A 172 12.79 25.24 -0.19
N GLY A 173 12.66 26.42 0.40
CA GLY A 173 12.09 27.59 -0.28
C GLY A 173 13.14 28.37 -1.07
N GLY A 174 13.90 27.75 -1.97
CA GLY A 174 14.74 28.44 -2.98
C GLY A 174 15.77 29.50 -2.53
N GLY A 175 15.91 29.77 -1.22
CA GLY A 175 16.86 30.74 -0.66
C GLY A 175 18.02 30.01 -0.02
N GLY A 176 19.11 29.82 -0.77
CA GLY A 176 20.39 29.48 -0.18
C GLY A 176 20.85 30.62 0.75
N GLU A 177 21.60 30.27 1.79
CA GLU A 177 22.30 31.21 2.67
C GLU A 177 23.16 32.17 1.81
N GLY A 178 22.64 33.38 1.53
CA GLY A 178 23.34 34.41 0.77
C GLY A 178 22.56 35.11 -0.35
N GLY A 179 21.34 34.68 -0.68
CA GLY A 179 20.48 35.36 -1.67
C GLY A 179 19.48 36.30 -1.01
N GLY A 180 19.52 37.59 -1.35
CA GLY A 180 18.71 38.65 -0.74
C GLY A 180 17.21 38.37 -0.62
N GLU A 181 16.64 38.94 0.44
CA GLU A 181 15.24 38.89 0.84
C GLU A 181 14.31 39.40 -0.28
N GLY A 182 13.81 38.48 -1.10
CA GLY A 182 12.61 38.67 -1.89
C GLY A 182 11.57 37.65 -1.44
N GLU A 183 10.58 38.09 -0.65
CA GLU A 183 9.52 37.26 -0.03
C GLU A 183 8.68 36.41 -1.02
N GLY A 184 8.92 36.46 -2.34
CA GLY A 184 8.19 35.71 -3.37
C GLY A 184 8.99 34.70 -4.21
N GLY A 185 10.32 34.59 -4.04
CA GLY A 185 11.17 33.77 -4.92
C GLY A 185 11.01 32.26 -4.73
N GLY A 186 11.07 31.80 -3.48
CA GLY A 186 11.04 30.37 -3.14
C GLY A 186 9.68 29.70 -3.40
N GLU A 187 8.57 30.42 -3.18
CA GLU A 187 7.23 29.90 -3.45
C GLU A 187 6.98 29.70 -4.95
N SER A 188 7.49 30.62 -5.76
CA SER A 188 7.44 30.54 -7.23
C SER A 188 8.18 29.32 -7.76
N GLU A 189 9.36 28.99 -7.21
CA GLU A 189 10.13 27.81 -7.64
C GLU A 189 9.46 26.49 -7.25
N VAL A 190 9.00 26.36 -6.00
CA VAL A 190 8.30 25.16 -5.53
C VAL A 190 7.04 24.92 -6.35
N LYS A 191 6.25 25.96 -6.60
CA LYS A 191 5.05 25.89 -7.45
C LYS A 191 5.40 25.45 -8.87
N ARG A 192 6.43 26.04 -9.48
CA ARG A 192 6.90 25.67 -10.82
C ARG A 192 7.31 24.19 -10.91
N LYS A 193 8.02 23.66 -9.91
CA LYS A 193 8.41 22.23 -9.87
C LYS A 193 7.18 21.31 -9.76
N ILE A 194 6.19 21.68 -8.95
CA ILE A 194 4.93 20.95 -8.81
C ILE A 194 4.14 20.96 -10.12
N GLU A 195 4.00 22.11 -10.77
CA GLU A 195 3.29 22.25 -12.04
C GLU A 195 3.99 21.47 -13.16
N ALA A 196 5.32 21.55 -13.26
CA ALA A 196 6.10 20.79 -14.24
C ALA A 196 5.97 19.27 -14.02
N THR A 197 6.10 18.80 -12.78
CA THR A 197 5.90 17.38 -12.43
C THR A 197 4.48 16.93 -12.78
N THR A 198 3.47 17.76 -12.48
CA THR A 198 2.07 17.45 -12.77
C THR A 198 1.83 17.36 -14.28
N ALA A 199 2.40 18.27 -15.07
CA ALA A 199 2.30 18.25 -16.52
C ALA A 199 2.94 16.98 -17.11
N GLU A 200 4.10 16.54 -16.60
CA GLU A 200 4.72 15.28 -17.01
C GLU A 200 3.84 14.06 -16.68
N ILE A 201 3.24 14.03 -15.48
CA ILE A 201 2.33 12.96 -15.07
C ILE A 201 1.07 12.93 -15.94
N GLU A 202 0.47 14.09 -16.23
CA GLU A 202 -0.72 14.19 -17.08
C GLU A 202 -0.40 13.76 -18.52
N ALA A 203 0.74 14.17 -19.07
CA ALA A 203 1.20 13.75 -20.40
C ALA A 203 1.48 12.24 -20.48
N ALA A 204 2.02 11.65 -19.40
CA ALA A 204 2.23 10.21 -19.28
C ALA A 204 0.92 9.43 -19.01
N GLY A 205 -0.20 10.12 -18.75
CA GLY A 205 -1.49 9.52 -18.42
C GLY A 205 -1.62 9.03 -16.97
N GLY A 206 -0.67 9.35 -16.10
CA GLY A 206 -0.63 8.92 -14.69
C GLY A 206 0.77 8.63 -14.19
N VAL A 207 0.86 7.95 -13.04
CA VAL A 207 2.13 7.47 -12.47
C VAL A 207 2.25 5.96 -12.62
N PRO A 208 3.47 5.41 -12.83
CA PRO A 208 3.69 3.98 -12.80
C PRO A 208 3.20 3.38 -11.47
N ASN A 209 2.37 2.33 -11.54
CA ASN A 209 1.61 1.82 -10.40
C ASN A 209 2.40 0.80 -9.56
N PHE A 210 3.62 1.17 -9.18
CA PHE A 210 4.51 0.38 -8.32
C PHE A 210 3.85 0.02 -6.98
N PHE A 211 4.37 -1.02 -6.33
CA PHE A 211 4.16 -1.23 -4.91
C PHE A 211 5.18 -0.41 -4.13
N GLY A 212 4.71 0.46 -3.23
CA GLY A 212 5.57 1.28 -2.39
C GLY A 212 6.25 0.49 -1.25
N VAL A 213 7.24 1.10 -0.61
CA VAL A 213 8.03 0.53 0.51
C VAL A 213 7.18 -0.06 1.65
N GLN A 214 5.98 0.46 1.89
CA GLN A 214 5.05 -0.08 2.90
C GLN A 214 4.66 -1.54 2.64
N ARG A 215 4.66 -1.98 1.37
CA ARG A 215 4.38 -3.37 1.00
C ARG A 215 5.51 -4.31 1.44
N PHE A 216 6.73 -3.78 1.49
CA PHE A 216 7.94 -4.51 1.78
C PHE A 216 8.34 -4.45 3.26
N GLY A 217 7.80 -3.46 3.97
CA GLY A 217 8.14 -3.10 5.36
C GLY A 217 8.94 -1.80 5.37
N LEU A 218 8.49 -0.80 6.14
CA LEU A 218 9.10 0.53 6.17
C LEU A 218 10.55 0.49 6.69
N ASN A 219 10.74 0.04 7.92
CA ASN A 219 12.07 0.03 8.56
C ASN A 219 12.88 -1.23 8.21
N ARG A 220 12.20 -2.27 7.72
CA ARG A 220 12.77 -3.57 7.34
C ARG A 220 12.11 -4.02 6.04
N PRO A 221 12.54 -3.53 4.86
CA PRO A 221 12.04 -3.97 3.56
C PRO A 221 12.45 -5.41 3.26
N LEU A 222 11.88 -6.36 4.01
CA LEU A 222 12.30 -7.76 4.10
C LEU A 222 11.23 -8.72 3.58
N THR A 223 9.95 -8.31 3.52
CA THR A 223 8.85 -9.26 3.31
C THR A 223 8.92 -9.98 1.96
N HIS A 224 9.41 -9.32 0.91
CA HIS A 224 9.60 -9.93 -0.40
C HIS A 224 10.77 -10.93 -0.43
N LEU A 225 11.83 -10.68 0.34
CA LEU A 225 12.95 -11.61 0.49
C LEU A 225 12.49 -12.90 1.18
N ILE A 226 11.67 -12.78 2.23
CA ILE A 226 11.04 -13.94 2.87
C ILE A 226 10.16 -14.68 1.86
N GLY A 227 9.35 -13.96 1.07
CA GLY A 227 8.53 -14.54 0.02
C GLY A 227 9.34 -15.34 -1.01
N LYS A 228 10.47 -14.79 -1.48
CA LYS A 228 11.40 -15.46 -2.41
C LYS A 228 11.95 -16.76 -1.85
N ARG A 229 12.34 -16.77 -0.58
CA ARG A 229 12.81 -17.99 0.10
C ARG A 229 11.70 -19.03 0.21
N LEU A 230 10.48 -18.61 0.53
CA LEU A 230 9.33 -19.51 0.66
C LEU A 230 8.94 -20.16 -0.68
N THR A 231 8.96 -19.42 -1.78
CA THR A 231 8.66 -19.98 -3.12
C THR A 231 9.68 -21.02 -3.55
N ARG A 232 10.94 -20.88 -3.08
CA ARG A 232 12.01 -21.88 -3.31
C ARG A 232 12.00 -23.05 -2.32
N GLY A 233 11.05 -23.09 -1.38
CA GLY A 233 11.00 -24.12 -0.33
C GLY A 233 12.08 -23.99 0.76
N GLU A 234 12.77 -22.85 0.82
CA GLU A 234 13.88 -22.52 1.73
C GLU A 234 13.33 -21.95 3.06
N ILE A 235 12.51 -22.73 3.79
CA ILE A 235 11.83 -22.21 4.99
C ILE A 235 12.79 -21.90 6.14
N LYS A 236 13.87 -22.66 6.25
CA LYS A 236 14.91 -22.41 7.26
C LYS A 236 15.52 -21.03 7.05
N GLU A 237 15.92 -20.73 5.82
CA GLU A 237 16.51 -19.48 5.40
C GLU A 237 15.49 -18.34 5.57
N ALA A 238 14.21 -18.57 5.25
CA ALA A 238 13.14 -17.61 5.49
C ALA A 238 13.00 -17.24 6.98
N VAL A 239 12.98 -18.22 7.88
CA VAL A 239 12.87 -17.98 9.33
C VAL A 239 14.12 -17.27 9.87
N LEU A 240 15.31 -17.76 9.51
CA LEU A 240 16.59 -17.16 9.95
C LEU A 240 16.75 -15.72 9.46
N CYS A 241 16.45 -15.46 8.20
CA CYS A 241 16.41 -14.11 7.61
C CYS A 241 15.45 -13.20 8.41
N TYR A 242 14.23 -13.66 8.70
CA TYR A 242 13.24 -12.88 9.44
C TYR A 242 13.72 -12.47 10.85
N ILE A 243 14.33 -13.40 11.59
CA ILE A 243 14.74 -13.19 12.99
C ILE A 243 16.10 -12.52 13.13
N SER A 244 17.02 -12.65 12.15
CA SER A 244 18.43 -12.26 12.32
C SER A 244 18.91 -11.13 11.40
N ASP A 245 18.20 -10.78 10.32
CA ASP A 245 18.66 -9.72 9.41
C ASP A 245 18.53 -8.33 10.02
N ILE A 246 19.57 -7.52 9.87
CA ILE A 246 19.70 -6.21 10.50
C ILE A 246 19.50 -5.11 9.47
N PHE A 247 18.66 -4.12 9.81
CA PHE A 247 18.45 -2.93 9.00
C PHE A 247 18.91 -1.65 9.74
N PRO A 248 19.30 -0.59 9.01
CA PRO A 248 19.83 0.64 9.61
C PRO A 248 18.89 1.30 10.61
N ASP A 249 17.59 1.35 10.29
CA ASP A 249 16.56 2.08 11.04
C ASP A 249 16.01 1.32 12.27
N GLU A 250 16.62 0.18 12.62
CA GLU A 250 16.26 -0.58 13.82
C GLU A 250 16.91 0.02 15.09
N THR A 251 16.29 -0.21 16.25
CA THR A 251 16.89 0.17 17.55
C THR A 251 18.13 -0.66 17.83
N GLU A 252 19.12 -0.11 18.54
CA GLU A 252 20.34 -0.86 18.86
C GLU A 252 20.07 -2.15 19.65
N ASP A 253 19.08 -2.16 20.54
CA ASP A 253 18.65 -3.38 21.25
C ASP A 253 18.18 -4.47 20.28
N ALA A 254 17.39 -4.10 19.27
CA ALA A 254 16.94 -5.03 18.24
C ALA A 254 18.16 -5.54 17.44
N LYS A 255 19.04 -4.64 16.98
CA LYS A 255 20.25 -5.03 16.24
C LYS A 255 21.13 -5.98 17.05
N GLN A 256 21.33 -5.73 18.34
CA GLN A 256 22.10 -6.62 19.21
C GLN A 256 21.46 -8.01 19.33
N ALA A 257 20.14 -8.09 19.58
CA ALA A 257 19.45 -9.37 19.65
C ALA A 257 19.54 -10.17 18.34
N ARG A 258 19.44 -9.48 17.20
CA ARG A 258 19.57 -10.09 15.87
C ARG A 258 20.99 -10.56 15.55
N ARG A 259 22.03 -9.81 15.95
CA ARG A 259 23.44 -10.25 15.84
C ARG A 259 23.65 -11.58 16.56
N LEU A 260 23.08 -11.74 17.76
CA LEU A 260 23.18 -13.00 18.51
C LEU A 260 22.50 -14.17 17.78
N CYS A 261 21.38 -13.92 17.09
CA CYS A 261 20.73 -14.92 16.25
C CYS A 261 21.53 -15.24 14.98
N ARG A 262 22.39 -14.33 14.49
CA ARG A 262 23.16 -14.48 13.24
C ARG A 262 24.51 -15.19 13.41
N LEU A 263 25.08 -15.23 14.63
CA LEU A 263 26.38 -15.87 14.91
C LEU A 263 26.46 -17.36 14.49
N GLU A 264 25.34 -17.94 14.05
CA GLU A 264 25.14 -19.31 13.59
C GLU A 264 25.54 -19.60 12.12
N GLU A 265 25.81 -18.61 11.26
CA GLU A 265 26.23 -18.88 9.86
C GLU A 265 27.65 -19.49 9.74
N LYS A 266 28.44 -19.50 10.82
CA LYS A 266 29.85 -19.98 10.83
C LYS A 266 30.07 -21.39 11.41
N GLY A 267 29.06 -22.25 11.43
CA GLY A 267 29.25 -23.72 11.41
C GLY A 267 29.89 -24.40 12.65
N GLY A 268 29.51 -24.05 13.89
CA GLY A 268 29.95 -24.75 15.10
C GLY A 268 28.81 -25.34 15.95
N GLU A 269 29.14 -26.30 16.82
CA GLU A 269 28.27 -27.09 17.74
C GLU A 269 27.38 -26.27 18.71
N GLY A 270 27.43 -24.92 18.68
CA GLY A 270 26.68 -24.02 19.55
C GLY A 270 25.37 -23.42 18.97
N ARG A 271 24.77 -24.05 17.94
CA ARG A 271 23.61 -23.48 17.20
C ARG A 271 22.46 -23.02 18.10
N LEU A 272 22.12 -23.76 19.15
CA LEU A 272 20.99 -23.40 20.01
C LEU A 272 21.31 -22.27 20.99
N GLU A 273 22.59 -22.01 21.27
CA GLU A 273 23.01 -20.99 22.24
C GLU A 273 22.81 -19.58 21.70
N GLY A 274 23.07 -19.37 20.41
CA GLY A 274 22.80 -18.10 19.69
C GLY A 274 21.33 -17.74 19.75
N LEU A 275 20.44 -18.64 19.31
CA LEU A 275 18.99 -18.46 19.42
C LEU A 275 18.51 -18.24 20.86
N LYS A 276 19.05 -18.96 21.85
CA LYS A 276 18.74 -18.76 23.29
C LYS A 276 19.14 -17.36 23.76
N ALA A 277 20.35 -16.92 23.43
CA ALA A 277 20.86 -15.61 23.80
C ALA A 277 20.06 -14.49 23.11
N GLY A 278 19.76 -14.68 21.81
CA GLY A 278 18.89 -13.83 21.02
C GLY A 278 17.50 -13.71 21.64
N LEU A 279 16.87 -14.82 22.02
CA LEU A 279 15.57 -14.85 22.70
C LEU A 279 15.56 -14.05 24.00
N LYS A 280 16.63 -14.17 24.80
CA LYS A 280 16.78 -13.43 26.07
C LYS A 280 16.89 -11.92 25.84
N LYS A 281 17.62 -11.49 24.80
CA LYS A 281 17.77 -10.06 24.45
C LYS A 281 16.65 -9.50 23.57
N MET A 282 15.84 -10.34 22.93
CA MET A 282 14.83 -9.90 21.96
C MET A 282 13.81 -8.95 22.61
N PRO A 283 13.70 -7.69 22.13
CA PRO A 283 12.75 -6.71 22.67
C PRO A 283 11.30 -7.20 22.66
N ALA A 284 10.52 -6.82 23.68
CA ALA A 284 9.14 -7.29 23.84
C ALA A 284 8.18 -6.85 22.72
N PHE A 285 8.49 -5.75 22.02
CA PHE A 285 7.68 -5.27 20.90
C PHE A 285 7.85 -6.13 19.63
N LEU A 286 8.94 -6.91 19.51
CA LEU A 286 9.18 -7.86 18.42
C LEU A 286 8.51 -9.21 18.70
N ARG A 287 7.17 -9.17 18.78
CA ARG A 287 6.35 -10.29 19.27
C ARG A 287 6.47 -11.54 18.40
N HIS A 288 6.54 -11.37 17.08
CA HIS A 288 6.63 -12.49 16.15
C HIS A 288 8.01 -13.15 16.19
N GLU A 289 9.07 -12.35 16.14
CA GLU A 289 10.45 -12.82 16.27
C GLU A 289 10.66 -13.57 17.59
N LYS A 290 10.16 -13.01 18.70
CA LYS A 290 10.25 -13.64 20.01
C LYS A 290 9.47 -14.95 20.08
N ALA A 291 8.28 -15.00 19.49
CA ALA A 291 7.47 -16.23 19.45
C ALA A 291 8.11 -17.31 18.57
N MET A 292 8.72 -16.95 17.43
CA MET A 292 9.51 -17.86 16.61
C MET A 292 10.71 -18.42 17.36
N LEU A 293 11.49 -17.55 18.02
CA LEU A 293 12.65 -17.96 18.80
C LEU A 293 12.26 -18.91 19.96
N ASN A 294 11.14 -18.63 20.64
CA ASN A 294 10.61 -19.55 21.65
C ASN A 294 10.29 -20.92 21.06
N GLU A 295 9.67 -20.96 19.87
CA GLU A 295 9.33 -22.22 19.22
C GLU A 295 10.57 -23.00 18.77
N LEU A 296 11.60 -22.32 18.23
CA LEU A 296 12.85 -22.96 17.82
C LEU A 296 13.65 -23.50 19.02
N VAL A 297 13.65 -22.81 20.16
CA VAL A 297 14.40 -23.22 21.36
C VAL A 297 13.63 -24.26 22.20
N ARG A 298 12.34 -24.49 21.89
CA ARG A 298 11.45 -25.37 22.65
C ARG A 298 11.99 -26.81 22.71
N GLY A 299 12.01 -27.38 23.91
CA GLY A 299 12.39 -28.78 24.12
C GLY A 299 13.89 -29.06 24.15
N GLY A 300 14.77 -28.04 24.08
CA GLY A 300 16.20 -28.20 24.35
C GLY A 300 16.96 -29.08 23.35
N LYS A 301 16.45 -29.23 22.13
CA LYS A 301 17.03 -30.08 21.08
C LYS A 301 18.46 -29.68 20.73
N GLU A 302 19.35 -30.65 20.52
CA GLU A 302 20.73 -30.38 20.08
C GLU A 302 20.81 -29.86 18.63
N SER A 303 19.84 -30.25 17.79
CA SER A 303 19.76 -29.81 16.40
C SER A 303 18.33 -29.51 15.96
N LEU A 304 18.20 -28.59 14.99
CA LEU A 304 16.94 -28.19 14.39
C LEU A 304 16.79 -28.80 13.01
N ASN A 305 15.60 -29.31 12.72
CA ASN A 305 15.24 -29.82 11.40
C ASN A 305 14.19 -28.91 10.74
N GLU A 306 13.80 -29.27 9.51
CA GLU A 306 12.86 -28.48 8.73
C GLU A 306 11.47 -28.33 9.39
N ALA A 307 11.00 -29.35 10.12
CA ALA A 307 9.73 -29.30 10.82
C ALA A 307 9.73 -28.28 11.97
N ASP A 308 10.88 -28.05 12.60
CA ASP A 308 11.04 -27.02 13.63
C ASP A 308 10.91 -25.61 13.03
N PHE A 309 11.56 -25.34 11.90
CA PHE A 309 11.41 -24.07 11.18
C PHE A 309 9.99 -23.86 10.65
N ARG A 310 9.34 -24.93 10.20
CA ARG A 310 7.93 -24.92 9.81
C ARG A 310 7.01 -24.57 10.98
N SER A 311 7.27 -25.15 12.16
CA SER A 311 6.51 -24.84 13.38
C SER A 311 6.71 -23.38 13.78
N ALA A 312 7.96 -22.91 13.79
CA ALA A 312 8.29 -21.52 14.09
C ALA A 312 7.62 -20.54 13.13
N PHE A 313 7.64 -20.81 11.83
CA PHE A 313 6.95 -19.97 10.83
C PHE A 313 5.42 -19.94 11.04
N SER A 314 4.85 -21.03 11.54
CA SER A 314 3.41 -21.17 11.79
C SER A 314 2.89 -20.30 12.95
N VAL A 315 3.78 -19.64 13.71
CA VAL A 315 3.44 -18.56 14.65
C VAL A 315 2.70 -17.41 13.96
N PHE A 316 2.99 -17.16 12.69
CA PHE A 316 2.25 -16.17 11.92
C PHE A 316 0.81 -16.62 11.66
N PRO A 317 -0.19 -15.74 11.80
CA PRO A 317 -1.52 -16.01 11.28
C PRO A 317 -1.50 -16.28 9.77
N LYS A 318 -2.40 -17.14 9.26
CA LYS A 318 -2.44 -17.54 7.85
C LYS A 318 -2.45 -16.37 6.85
N ASN A 319 -3.13 -15.26 7.17
CA ASN A 319 -3.14 -14.07 6.32
C ASN A 319 -1.77 -13.38 6.23
N LEU A 320 -0.97 -13.43 7.30
CA LEU A 320 0.37 -12.86 7.33
C LEU A 320 1.38 -13.78 6.64
N GLN A 321 1.17 -15.10 6.69
CA GLN A 321 1.96 -16.05 5.90
C GLN A 321 1.83 -15.77 4.40
N LYS A 322 0.60 -15.61 3.89
CA LYS A 322 0.33 -15.22 2.49
C LYS A 322 0.96 -13.88 2.08
N LEU A 323 1.12 -12.94 3.03
CA LEU A 323 1.68 -11.62 2.74
C LEU A 323 3.08 -11.72 2.13
N PHE A 324 3.92 -12.66 2.60
CA PHE A 324 5.30 -12.79 2.13
C PHE A 324 5.36 -13.17 0.65
N VAL A 325 4.59 -14.19 0.24
CA VAL A 325 4.49 -14.57 -1.18
C VAL A 325 3.94 -13.42 -2.01
N HIS A 326 2.89 -12.74 -1.53
CA HIS A 326 2.34 -11.58 -2.24
C HIS A 326 3.27 -10.37 -2.28
N ALA A 327 4.23 -10.27 -1.35
CA ALA A 327 5.28 -9.25 -1.37
C ALA A 327 6.34 -9.61 -2.43
N TYR A 328 6.68 -10.88 -2.59
CA TYR A 328 7.57 -11.30 -3.67
C TYR A 328 6.93 -11.07 -5.05
N GLN A 329 5.64 -11.40 -5.22
CA GLN A 329 4.90 -11.04 -6.44
C GLN A 329 4.94 -9.53 -6.73
N ALA A 330 4.79 -8.69 -5.70
CA ALA A 330 4.87 -7.25 -5.81
C ALA A 330 6.27 -6.75 -6.22
N TYR A 331 7.32 -7.40 -5.73
CA TYR A 331 8.70 -7.11 -6.10
C TYR A 331 8.96 -7.42 -7.58
N LEU A 332 8.57 -8.60 -8.05
CA LEU A 332 8.70 -8.99 -9.46
C LEU A 332 7.88 -8.07 -10.37
N PHE A 333 6.67 -7.67 -9.96
CA PHE A 333 5.88 -6.68 -10.67
C PHE A 333 6.62 -5.34 -10.80
N ASN A 334 7.26 -4.86 -9.73
CA ASN A 334 8.06 -3.64 -9.78
C ASN A 334 9.22 -3.77 -10.79
N LEU A 335 9.91 -4.92 -10.82
CA LEU A 335 10.96 -5.20 -11.81
C LEU A 335 10.44 -5.16 -13.25
N VAL A 336 9.27 -5.76 -13.51
CA VAL A 336 8.62 -5.70 -14.85
C VAL A 336 8.37 -4.25 -15.27
N LEU A 337 7.85 -3.41 -14.38
CA LEU A 337 7.63 -1.99 -14.69
C LEU A 337 8.96 -1.25 -14.94
N SER A 338 9.97 -1.48 -14.11
CA SER A 338 11.29 -0.87 -14.26
C SER A 338 11.95 -1.26 -15.59
N ARG A 339 11.80 -2.52 -16.00
CA ARG A 339 12.29 -3.05 -17.28
C ARG A 339 11.55 -2.45 -18.46
N ARG A 340 10.22 -2.40 -18.40
CA ARG A 340 9.38 -1.76 -19.41
C ARG A 340 9.81 -0.32 -19.65
N LYS A 341 10.04 0.44 -18.57
CA LYS A 341 10.56 1.81 -18.65
C LYS A 341 11.96 1.87 -19.26
N ARG A 342 12.86 0.96 -18.88
CA ARG A 342 14.25 0.89 -19.39
C ARG A 342 14.30 0.66 -20.90
N GLN A 343 13.40 -0.18 -21.41
CA GLN A 343 13.27 -0.47 -22.84
C GLN A 343 12.50 0.61 -23.61
N GLY A 344 12.00 1.65 -22.93
CA GLY A 344 11.28 2.75 -23.57
C GLY A 344 9.83 2.43 -23.96
N LEU A 345 9.29 1.29 -23.53
CA LEU A 345 7.92 0.91 -23.83
C LEU A 345 6.92 1.78 -23.03
N PRO A 346 5.83 2.26 -23.66
CA PRO A 346 4.86 3.13 -23.01
C PRO A 346 4.03 2.37 -21.96
N PHE A 347 3.61 3.08 -20.91
CA PHE A 347 2.67 2.57 -19.90
C PHE A 347 1.20 2.91 -20.22
N ASN A 348 1.00 3.96 -21.01
CA ASN A 348 -0.30 4.52 -21.41
C ASN A 348 -0.71 4.12 -22.83
N GLU A 349 -0.05 3.12 -23.40
CA GLU A 349 -0.34 2.57 -24.72
C GLU A 349 -0.04 1.07 -24.69
N ALA A 350 -0.96 0.28 -25.22
CA ALA A 350 -0.86 -1.15 -25.34
C ALA A 350 -0.18 -1.53 -26.66
N LEU A 351 0.71 -2.50 -26.58
CA LEU A 351 1.37 -3.13 -27.71
C LEU A 351 0.69 -4.45 -28.06
N VAL A 352 0.91 -4.98 -29.27
CA VAL A 352 0.46 -6.32 -29.62
C VAL A 352 1.12 -7.34 -28.70
N GLY A 353 0.33 -8.22 -28.10
CA GLY A 353 0.76 -9.18 -27.10
C GLY A 353 0.67 -8.70 -25.64
N ASP A 354 0.51 -7.39 -25.38
CA ASP A 354 0.21 -6.91 -24.02
C ASP A 354 -1.13 -7.48 -23.53
N PHE A 355 -1.31 -7.49 -22.21
CA PHE A 355 -2.62 -7.72 -21.60
C PHE A 355 -3.21 -6.41 -21.08
N VAL A 356 -4.50 -6.20 -21.33
CA VAL A 356 -5.24 -5.05 -20.81
C VAL A 356 -6.41 -5.50 -19.95
N CYS A 357 -6.74 -4.71 -18.91
CA CYS A 357 -8.00 -4.84 -18.18
C CYS A 357 -8.89 -3.62 -18.41
N PHE A 358 -10.19 -3.76 -18.15
CA PHE A 358 -11.17 -2.70 -18.40
C PHE A 358 -11.69 -2.12 -17.10
N ARG A 359 -12.04 -0.82 -17.08
CA ARG A 359 -12.57 -0.16 -15.88
C ARG A 359 -13.84 -0.85 -15.33
N SER A 360 -14.64 -1.46 -16.20
CA SER A 360 -15.83 -2.23 -15.83
C SER A 360 -15.50 -3.58 -15.18
N GLU A 361 -14.35 -4.16 -15.48
CA GLU A 361 -13.99 -5.53 -15.09
C GLU A 361 -12.46 -5.61 -14.88
N LEU A 362 -11.99 -5.07 -13.76
CA LEU A 362 -10.55 -4.99 -13.46
C LEU A 362 -9.90 -6.35 -13.23
N GLU A 363 -10.68 -7.39 -12.95
CA GLU A 363 -10.20 -8.75 -12.66
C GLU A 363 -9.98 -9.58 -13.93
N ARG A 364 -10.55 -9.15 -15.06
CA ARG A 364 -10.41 -9.82 -16.35
C ARG A 364 -9.39 -9.09 -17.20
N ALA A 365 -8.39 -9.84 -17.66
CA ALA A 365 -7.39 -9.34 -18.59
C ALA A 365 -7.59 -9.99 -19.96
N GLU A 366 -7.40 -9.21 -21.02
CA GLU A 366 -7.46 -9.68 -22.40
C GLU A 366 -6.15 -9.38 -23.11
N ARG A 367 -5.64 -10.36 -23.85
CA ARG A 367 -4.46 -10.21 -24.70
C ARG A 367 -4.80 -9.33 -25.91
N VAL A 368 -3.96 -8.36 -26.20
CA VAL A 368 -4.09 -7.44 -27.33
C VAL A 368 -3.58 -8.12 -28.59
N THR A 369 -4.41 -8.16 -29.62
CA THR A 369 -4.08 -8.68 -30.96
C THR A 369 -3.85 -7.53 -31.94
N GLU A 370 -3.27 -7.82 -33.11
CA GLU A 370 -3.08 -6.84 -34.18
C GLU A 370 -4.39 -6.16 -34.59
N GLU A 371 -5.48 -6.92 -34.69
CA GLU A 371 -6.81 -6.39 -35.04
C GLU A 371 -7.40 -5.45 -33.97
N LYS A 372 -7.06 -5.66 -32.70
CA LYS A 372 -7.68 -4.96 -31.56
C LYS A 372 -6.85 -3.78 -31.04
N VAL A 373 -5.57 -3.69 -31.38
CA VAL A 373 -4.62 -2.75 -30.77
C VAL A 373 -5.09 -1.29 -30.85
N GLU A 374 -5.58 -0.86 -32.02
CA GLU A 374 -6.07 0.51 -32.19
C GLU A 374 -7.31 0.80 -31.34
N ALA A 375 -8.27 -0.14 -31.30
CA ALA A 375 -9.50 -0.01 -30.52
C ALA A 375 -9.20 0.04 -29.02
N VAL A 376 -8.29 -0.83 -28.55
CA VAL A 376 -7.81 -0.85 -27.17
C VAL A 376 -7.12 0.47 -26.84
N ASN A 377 -6.23 0.97 -27.70
CA ASN A 377 -5.53 2.24 -27.45
C ASN A 377 -6.46 3.45 -27.43
N ARG A 378 -7.57 3.45 -28.19
CA ARG A 378 -8.64 4.45 -28.03
C ARG A 378 -9.29 4.39 -26.64
N LEU A 379 -9.45 3.19 -26.05
CA LEU A 379 -9.99 3.02 -24.71
C LEU A 379 -8.98 3.40 -23.62
N VAL A 380 -7.70 3.09 -23.81
CA VAL A 380 -6.62 3.49 -22.88
C VAL A 380 -6.53 5.02 -22.79
N LYS A 381 -6.51 5.72 -23.94
CA LYS A 381 -6.53 7.20 -23.99
C LYS A 381 -7.76 7.83 -23.31
N ARG A 382 -8.88 7.09 -23.25
CA ARG A 382 -10.13 7.52 -22.57
C ARG A 382 -10.20 7.06 -21.10
N GLY A 383 -9.16 6.42 -20.57
CA GLY A 383 -9.14 5.89 -19.20
C GLY A 383 -10.17 4.78 -18.94
N ARG A 384 -10.52 4.02 -19.98
CA ARG A 384 -11.48 2.89 -19.92
C ARG A 384 -10.83 1.52 -19.99
N ALA A 385 -9.57 1.46 -20.44
CA ALA A 385 -8.72 0.27 -20.43
C ALA A 385 -7.34 0.61 -19.87
N PHE A 386 -6.65 -0.38 -19.32
CA PHE A 386 -5.34 -0.22 -18.69
C PHE A 386 -4.42 -1.37 -19.07
N VAL A 387 -3.19 -1.06 -19.52
CA VAL A 387 -2.13 -2.06 -19.70
C VAL A 387 -1.78 -2.69 -18.36
N THR A 388 -1.53 -4.00 -18.36
CA THR A 388 -1.29 -4.77 -17.14
C THR A 388 0.01 -5.57 -17.19
N ALA A 389 0.61 -5.76 -16.02
CA ALA A 389 1.71 -6.68 -15.80
C ALA A 389 1.28 -7.76 -14.78
N PRO A 390 1.90 -8.95 -14.81
CA PRO A 390 1.53 -10.04 -13.95
C PRO A 390 1.97 -9.80 -12.50
N LEU A 391 1.11 -10.21 -11.58
CA LEU A 391 1.52 -10.69 -10.26
C LEU A 391 1.71 -12.19 -10.42
N PHE A 392 2.95 -12.60 -10.70
CA PHE A 392 3.29 -13.98 -11.10
C PHE A 392 2.77 -15.03 -10.12
N GLY A 393 2.23 -16.11 -10.66
CA GLY A 393 1.76 -17.27 -9.94
C GLY A 393 1.72 -18.49 -10.85
N TYR A 394 1.36 -19.65 -10.30
CA TYR A 394 1.51 -20.92 -11.00
C TYR A 394 0.58 -21.12 -12.21
N GLU A 395 -0.43 -20.26 -12.37
CA GLU A 395 -1.34 -20.22 -13.54
C GLU A 395 -1.16 -18.93 -14.37
N THR A 396 -0.06 -18.19 -14.18
CA THR A 396 0.15 -16.92 -14.89
C THR A 396 0.43 -17.14 -16.38
N GLU A 397 -0.32 -16.45 -17.22
CA GLU A 397 -0.07 -16.38 -18.64
C GLU A 397 0.85 -15.18 -18.96
N PHE A 398 1.93 -15.43 -19.70
CA PHE A 398 2.83 -14.38 -20.16
C PHE A 398 2.24 -13.58 -21.32
N ALA A 399 2.56 -12.29 -21.36
CA ALA A 399 2.36 -11.45 -22.54
C ALA A 399 3.13 -12.00 -23.77
N GLY A 400 2.73 -11.54 -24.96
CA GLY A 400 3.47 -11.74 -26.21
C GLY A 400 4.48 -10.63 -26.48
N GLY A 401 5.30 -10.79 -27.53
CA GLY A 401 6.25 -9.79 -27.99
C GLY A 401 7.23 -9.31 -26.90
N GLU A 402 7.64 -8.04 -27.00
CA GLU A 402 8.59 -7.40 -26.08
C GLU A 402 8.11 -7.40 -24.62
N ALA A 403 6.80 -7.23 -24.39
CA ALA A 403 6.23 -7.30 -23.05
C ALA A 403 6.41 -8.67 -22.41
N GLY A 404 6.20 -9.74 -23.20
CA GLY A 404 6.45 -11.11 -22.77
C GLY A 404 7.91 -11.42 -22.49
N GLU A 405 8.82 -10.85 -23.31
CA GLU A 405 10.27 -10.98 -23.10
C GLU A 405 10.72 -10.32 -21.80
N ILE A 406 10.18 -9.14 -21.47
CA ILE A 406 10.40 -8.49 -20.17
C ILE A 406 9.94 -9.40 -19.03
N GLU A 407 8.72 -9.94 -19.12
CA GLU A 407 8.15 -10.78 -18.06
C GLU A 407 8.99 -12.05 -17.81
N ARG A 408 9.45 -12.71 -18.89
CA ARG A 408 10.32 -13.89 -18.79
C ARG A 408 11.70 -13.55 -18.23
N ALA A 409 12.32 -12.47 -18.71
CA ALA A 409 13.64 -12.05 -18.26
C ALA A 409 13.67 -11.72 -16.76
N VAL A 410 12.60 -11.15 -16.21
CA VAL A 410 12.49 -10.89 -14.76
C VAL A 410 12.52 -12.19 -13.96
N LEU A 411 11.80 -13.22 -14.38
CA LEU A 411 11.80 -14.51 -13.69
C LEU A 411 13.14 -15.25 -13.82
N GLU A 412 13.75 -15.21 -15.00
CA GLU A 412 15.05 -15.82 -15.27
C GLU A 412 16.15 -15.22 -14.39
N GLU A 413 16.26 -13.89 -14.33
CA GLU A 413 17.26 -13.22 -13.49
C GLU A 413 17.03 -13.43 -12.00
N GLU A 414 15.76 -13.50 -11.59
CA GLU A 414 15.42 -13.80 -10.20
C GLU A 414 15.55 -15.29 -9.88
N GLY A 415 15.88 -16.14 -10.86
CA GLY A 415 16.02 -17.59 -10.73
C GLY A 415 14.75 -18.20 -10.14
N CYS A 416 13.61 -17.96 -10.78
CA CYS A 416 12.29 -18.36 -10.32
C CYS A 416 11.43 -18.84 -11.49
N GLU A 417 10.64 -19.88 -11.27
CA GLU A 417 9.66 -20.41 -12.23
C GLU A 417 8.23 -20.15 -11.76
N LEU A 418 7.25 -20.25 -12.66
CA LEU A 418 5.84 -20.11 -12.28
C LEU A 418 5.39 -21.21 -11.30
N SER A 419 5.91 -22.43 -11.47
CA SER A 419 5.69 -23.58 -10.58
C SER A 419 6.07 -23.31 -9.13
N ASP A 420 7.07 -22.45 -8.86
CA ASP A 420 7.52 -22.11 -7.50
C ASP A 420 6.44 -21.39 -6.66
N PHE A 421 5.46 -20.76 -7.33
CA PHE A 421 4.32 -20.15 -6.66
C PHE A 421 3.27 -21.17 -6.21
N PHE A 422 3.44 -22.44 -6.56
CA PHE A 422 2.75 -23.57 -5.94
C PHE A 422 3.65 -24.16 -4.84
N ILE A 423 3.48 -23.67 -3.62
CA ILE A 423 4.34 -24.03 -2.50
C ILE A 423 3.87 -25.37 -1.93
N HIS A 424 4.39 -26.49 -2.46
CA HIS A 424 3.97 -27.85 -2.08
C HIS A 424 3.93 -28.09 -0.56
N LYS A 425 4.92 -27.57 0.17
CA LYS A 425 5.02 -27.71 1.63
C LYS A 425 3.97 -26.89 2.38
N PHE A 426 3.43 -25.85 1.73
CA PHE A 426 2.48 -24.89 2.28
C PHE A 426 1.43 -24.48 1.23
N PRO A 427 0.54 -25.40 0.83
CA PRO A 427 -0.41 -25.14 -0.25
C PRO A 427 -1.26 -23.89 -0.01
N GLU A 428 -1.53 -23.55 1.26
CA GLU A 428 -2.27 -22.36 1.65
C GLU A 428 -1.57 -21.04 1.32
N MET A 429 -0.26 -21.04 1.10
CA MET A 429 0.51 -19.85 0.70
C MET A 429 0.64 -19.72 -0.82
N SER A 430 0.22 -20.75 -1.58
CA SER A 430 0.31 -20.77 -3.03
C SER A 430 -0.55 -19.68 -3.66
N SER A 431 -0.12 -19.19 -4.81
CA SER A 431 -0.82 -18.13 -5.54
C SER A 431 -0.92 -18.46 -7.02
N LYS A 432 -2.15 -18.47 -7.55
CA LYS A 432 -2.43 -18.65 -8.99
C LYS A 432 -1.84 -17.53 -9.84
N GLY A 433 -1.66 -16.36 -9.22
CA GLY A 433 -1.28 -15.13 -9.88
C GLY A 433 -2.50 -14.36 -10.37
N THR A 434 -2.29 -13.08 -10.65
CA THR A 434 -3.30 -12.16 -11.19
C THR A 434 -2.61 -11.14 -12.10
N ARG A 435 -3.35 -10.18 -12.67
CA ARG A 435 -2.74 -9.04 -13.37
C ARG A 435 -3.10 -7.73 -12.69
N ARG A 436 -2.20 -6.76 -12.78
CA ARG A 436 -2.35 -5.43 -12.19
C ARG A 436 -2.02 -4.37 -13.23
N ALA A 437 -2.82 -3.30 -13.27
CA ALA A 437 -2.56 -2.16 -14.14
C ALA A 437 -1.17 -1.56 -13.87
N VAL A 438 -0.39 -1.33 -14.93
CA VAL A 438 0.98 -0.79 -14.86
C VAL A 438 1.01 0.71 -14.58
N LEU A 439 -0.09 1.40 -14.84
CA LEU A 439 -0.26 2.84 -14.67
C LEU A 439 -1.51 3.13 -13.84
N VAL A 440 -1.42 4.11 -12.95
CA VAL A 440 -2.57 4.65 -12.24
C VAL A 440 -2.80 6.10 -12.69
N PRO A 441 -3.93 6.39 -13.35
CA PRO A 441 -4.31 7.77 -13.65
C PRO A 441 -4.52 8.54 -12.35
N VAL A 442 -3.85 9.68 -12.22
CA VAL A 442 -3.96 10.54 -11.05
C VAL A 442 -3.92 11.99 -11.50
N LYS A 443 -4.75 12.82 -10.86
CA LYS A 443 -4.73 14.27 -11.00
C LYS A 443 -4.39 14.86 -9.65
N VAL A 444 -3.15 15.32 -9.51
CA VAL A 444 -2.68 15.98 -8.30
C VAL A 444 -2.96 17.47 -8.42
N ARG A 445 -3.51 18.08 -7.37
CA ARG A 445 -3.71 19.52 -7.32
C ARG A 445 -3.01 20.10 -6.10
N LEU A 446 -2.35 21.22 -6.33
CA LEU A 446 -1.91 22.13 -5.27
C LEU A 446 -3.15 22.85 -4.72
N CYS A 447 -3.32 22.88 -3.40
CA CYS A 447 -4.38 23.67 -2.78
C CYS A 447 -4.16 25.17 -3.02
N SER A 448 -5.22 25.99 -2.99
CA SER A 448 -5.13 27.44 -3.23
C SER A 448 -4.21 28.16 -2.24
N ASP A 449 -4.22 27.77 -0.97
CA ASP A 449 -3.23 28.17 0.06
C ASP A 449 -2.22 27.04 0.30
N GLY A 450 -1.83 26.38 -0.80
CA GLY A 450 -1.11 25.11 -0.76
C GLY A 450 0.37 25.24 -0.44
N ILE A 451 0.95 26.44 -0.47
CA ILE A 451 2.34 26.71 -0.07
C ILE A 451 2.31 27.75 1.03
N SER A 452 2.99 27.47 2.14
CA SER A 452 3.07 28.39 3.29
C SER A 452 4.31 28.07 4.13
N GLU A 453 4.63 28.92 5.09
CA GLU A 453 5.68 28.65 6.08
C GLU A 453 5.39 27.36 6.87
N ASP A 454 6.44 26.57 7.10
CA ASP A 454 6.37 25.38 7.94
C ASP A 454 6.61 25.75 9.40
N GLU A 455 5.53 25.75 10.18
CA GLU A 455 5.57 26.09 11.59
C GLU A 455 6.45 25.15 12.44
N LEU A 456 6.83 23.98 11.91
CA LEU A 456 7.69 23.00 12.59
C LEU A 456 9.14 23.06 12.15
N ASN A 457 9.43 23.73 11.05
CA ASN A 457 10.75 23.80 10.45
C ASN A 457 11.00 25.25 10.03
N PRO A 458 11.42 26.12 10.97
CA PRO A 458 11.65 27.54 10.68
C PRO A 458 12.55 27.74 9.46
N GLY A 459 12.15 28.63 8.54
CA GLY A 459 12.84 28.88 7.28
C GLY A 459 12.58 27.85 6.18
N ARG A 460 11.72 26.86 6.42
CA ARG A 460 11.26 25.91 5.40
C ARG A 460 9.78 26.13 5.10
N LYS A 461 9.35 25.67 3.92
CA LYS A 461 7.96 25.71 3.48
C LYS A 461 7.25 24.37 3.72
N LYS A 462 5.93 24.41 3.80
CA LYS A 462 5.05 23.25 3.70
C LYS A 462 4.17 23.34 2.46
N VAL A 463 3.89 22.18 1.86
CA VAL A 463 3.12 22.05 0.62
C VAL A 463 1.94 21.11 0.81
N ARG A 464 0.72 21.56 0.51
CA ARG A 464 -0.51 20.78 0.58
C ARG A 464 -0.95 20.31 -0.80
N LEU A 465 -0.93 18.99 -1.00
CA LEU A 465 -1.34 18.32 -2.23
C LEU A 465 -2.63 17.53 -2.00
N ASN A 466 -3.53 17.55 -2.98
CA ASN A 466 -4.72 16.69 -2.99
C ASN A 466 -4.78 15.81 -4.24
N PHE A 467 -5.26 14.58 -4.08
CA PHE A 467 -5.49 13.66 -5.19
C PHE A 467 -6.36 12.47 -4.77
N PHE A 468 -6.97 11.81 -5.75
CA PHE A 468 -7.69 10.56 -5.58
C PHE A 468 -6.87 9.39 -6.12
N LEU A 469 -6.90 8.24 -5.45
CA LEU A 469 -6.40 6.99 -5.99
C LEU A 469 -7.41 5.85 -5.87
N PRO A 470 -7.52 4.98 -6.89
CA PRO A 470 -8.32 3.77 -6.81
C PRO A 470 -7.73 2.79 -5.80
N LYS A 471 -8.55 1.85 -5.31
CA LYS A 471 -8.11 0.78 -4.43
C LYS A 471 -6.94 0.00 -5.04
N GLY A 472 -6.01 -0.43 -4.18
CA GLY A 472 -4.80 -1.15 -4.59
C GLY A 472 -3.63 -0.26 -5.01
N SER A 473 -3.81 1.07 -5.10
CA SER A 473 -2.74 2.03 -5.40
C SER A 473 -2.18 2.67 -4.12
N TYR A 474 -0.95 3.19 -4.19
CA TYR A 474 -0.22 3.73 -3.03
C TYR A 474 0.05 5.22 -3.17
N ALA A 475 -0.38 6.02 -2.20
CA ALA A 475 -0.13 7.47 -2.20
C ALA A 475 1.36 7.82 -2.23
N THR A 476 2.22 7.03 -1.59
CA THR A 476 3.67 7.25 -1.63
C THR A 476 4.28 7.10 -3.01
N VAL A 477 3.67 6.32 -3.90
CA VAL A 477 4.13 6.17 -5.29
C VAL A 477 3.77 7.40 -6.14
N VAL A 478 2.72 8.13 -5.79
CA VAL A 478 2.45 9.45 -6.38
C VAL A 478 3.41 10.47 -5.78
N LEU A 479 3.51 10.52 -4.45
CA LEU A 479 4.29 11.52 -3.73
C LEU A 479 5.79 11.45 -4.05
N ARG A 480 6.36 10.26 -4.29
CA ARG A 480 7.77 10.12 -4.69
C ARG A 480 8.10 10.94 -5.93
N GLU A 481 7.16 11.05 -6.88
CA GLU A 481 7.37 11.82 -8.11
C GLU A 481 7.48 13.31 -7.82
N TYR A 482 6.89 13.81 -6.74
CA TYR A 482 7.01 15.21 -6.31
C TYR A 482 8.21 15.43 -5.38
N LEU A 483 8.40 14.55 -4.41
CA LEU A 483 9.41 14.70 -3.35
C LEU A 483 10.83 14.46 -3.87
N LYS A 484 11.05 13.31 -4.53
CA LYS A 484 12.36 12.77 -4.94
C LYS A 484 13.46 12.89 -3.87
N SER A 485 13.09 12.63 -2.61
CA SER A 485 13.90 12.79 -1.39
C SER A 485 14.28 11.47 -0.75
#